data_AF-A0A830DUM8-F1
#
_entry.id   AF-A0A830DUM8-F1
#
_cell.length_a   1.000
_cell.length_b   1.000
_cell.length_c   1.000
_cell.angle_alpha   90.00
_cell.angle_beta   90.00
_cell.angle_gamma   90.00
#
_symmetry.space_group_name_H-M   'P 1'
#
loop_
_entity.id
_entity.type
_entity.pdbx_description
1 polymer ?
#
loop_
_entity_poly.entity_id
_entity_poly.type
_entity_poly.pdbx_seq_one_letter_code
_entity_poly.pdbx_strand_id
1 'polypeptide(L)' 'MFRKLCDREGTPTVSLDKDELRMDGVLDEDGVVPDDQEMHIQRVGKRSYLVRAVDSDGIPELDEVFQ' A
#
# COMPACT_ATOMS: atom_id res chain seq x y z
N MET A 1 -10.44 7.74 -6.88
CA MET A 1 -10.00 9.16 -6.89
C MET A 1 -8.54 9.21 -7.32
N PHE A 2 -8.10 10.22 -8.07
CA PHE A 2 -6.67 10.36 -8.40
C PHE A 2 -5.91 11.03 -7.25
N ARG A 3 -4.75 10.47 -6.90
CA ARG A 3 -3.80 11.05 -5.93
C ARG A 3 -2.59 11.60 -6.67
N LYS A 4 -2.00 12.67 -6.14
CA LYS A 4 -0.78 13.29 -6.70
C LYS A 4 0.44 12.52 -6.20
N LEU A 5 1.44 12.33 -7.07
CA LEU A 5 2.78 11.92 -6.66
C LEU A 5 3.48 13.13 -6.04
N CYS A 6 3.83 13.02 -4.76
CA CYS A 6 4.49 14.06 -3.98
C CYS A 6 5.97 13.72 -3.80
N ASP A 7 6.82 14.72 -3.75
CA ASP A 7 8.21 14.57 -3.31
C ASP A 7 8.27 14.90 -1.81
N ARG A 8 8.72 13.93 -1.01
CA ARG A 8 8.97 14.10 0.41
C ARG A 8 10.46 13.82 0.66
N GLU A 9 11.24 14.89 0.75
CA GLU A 9 12.67 14.84 1.05
C GLU A 9 13.46 13.96 0.04
N GLY A 10 13.13 14.04 -1.24
CA GLY A 10 13.74 13.26 -2.31
C GLY A 10 13.11 11.88 -2.51
N THR A 11 12.12 11.52 -1.69
CA THR A 11 11.37 10.26 -1.80
C THR A 11 10.00 10.51 -2.44
N PRO A 12 9.74 9.95 -3.63
CA PRO A 12 8.42 10.01 -4.24
C PRO A 12 7.40 9.20 -3.42
N THR A 13 6.30 9.83 -3.05
CA THR A 13 5.23 9.24 -2.23
C THR A 13 3.86 9.49 -2.84
N VAL A 14 2.97 8.51 -2.71
CA VAL A 14 1.54 8.66 -2.99
C VAL A 14 0.79 8.20 -1.74
N SER A 15 -0.23 8.94 -1.34
CA SER A 15 -1.05 8.55 -0.20
C SER A 15 -2.11 7.51 -0.60
N LEU A 16 -2.24 6.49 0.24
CA LEU A 16 -3.39 5.57 0.21
C LEU A 16 -4.52 6.14 1.06
N ASP A 17 -5.75 5.70 0.80
CA ASP A 17 -6.91 6.15 1.56
C ASP A 17 -6.93 5.50 2.95
N LYS A 18 -7.13 6.32 3.98
CA LYS A 18 -7.09 5.85 5.37
C LYS A 18 -8.27 4.92 5.68
N ASP A 19 -9.42 5.13 5.05
CA ASP A 19 -10.59 4.30 5.29
C ASP A 19 -10.46 2.95 4.58
N GLU A 20 -9.85 2.91 3.39
CA GLU A 20 -9.48 1.66 2.70
C GLU A 20 -8.47 0.86 3.52
N LEU A 21 -7.40 1.50 4.00
CA LEU A 21 -6.41 0.86 4.87
C LEU A 21 -7.01 0.30 6.16
N ARG A 22 -8.01 0.98 6.74
CA ARG A 22 -8.73 0.48 7.92
C ARG A 22 -9.59 -0.73 7.58
N MET A 23 -10.30 -0.70 6.46
CA MET A 23 -11.11 -1.83 6.00
C MET A 23 -10.26 -3.08 5.74
N ASP A 24 -9.03 -2.87 5.26
CA ASP A 24 -8.06 -3.93 4.99
C ASP A 24 -7.25 -4.35 6.24
N GLY A 25 -7.52 -3.77 7.42
CA GLY A 25 -6.85 -4.13 8.67
C GLY A 25 -5.39 -3.68 8.79
N VAL A 26 -4.94 -2.75 7.94
CA VAL A 26 -3.56 -2.23 7.93
C VAL A 26 -3.32 -1.22 9.06
N LEU A 27 -4.39 -0.59 9.57
CA LEU A 27 -4.30 0.35 10.68
C LEU A 27 -4.62 -0.35 12.00
N ASP A 28 -3.99 0.10 13.08
CA ASP A 28 -4.32 -0.34 14.43
C ASP A 28 -5.68 0.19 14.93
N GLU A 29 -6.04 -0.15 16.17
CA GLU A 29 -7.31 0.23 16.81
C GLU A 29 -7.51 1.76 16.91
N ASP A 30 -6.42 2.53 16.99
CA ASP A 30 -6.42 3.99 17.03
C ASP A 30 -6.42 4.61 15.61
N GLY A 31 -6.37 3.76 14.58
CA GLY A 31 -6.29 4.17 13.19
C GLY A 31 -4.91 4.73 12.83
N VAL A 32 -3.84 4.26 13.47
CA VAL A 32 -2.45 4.60 13.16
C VAL A 32 -1.84 3.47 12.33
N VAL A 33 -0.92 3.81 11.44
CA VAL A 33 -0.14 2.79 10.70
C VAL A 33 0.92 2.25 11.67
N PRO A 34 1.00 0.93 11.89
CA PRO A 34 2.03 0.34 12.75
C PRO A 34 3.45 0.75 12.29
N ASP A 35 4.35 0.97 13.25
CA ASP A 35 5.71 1.47 12.97
C ASP A 35 6.53 0.51 12.09
N ASP A 36 6.22 -0.78 12.15
CA ASP A 36 6.87 -1.86 11.41
C ASP A 36 6.04 -2.37 10.22
N GLN A 37 4.97 -1.66 9.83
CA GLN A 37 4.18 -2.03 8.67
C GLN A 37 5.01 -1.95 7.38
N GLU A 38 5.34 -3.11 6.81
CA GLU A 38 6.04 -3.20 5.53
C GLU A 38 5.05 -3.15 4.36
N MET A 39 5.49 -2.55 3.25
CA MET A 39 4.74 -2.51 1.99
C MET A 39 5.58 -3.15 0.88
N HIS A 40 5.05 -4.18 0.23
CA HIS A 40 5.66 -4.78 -0.94
C HIS A 40 5.26 -4.01 -2.21
N ILE A 41 6.25 -3.44 -2.90
CA ILE A 41 6.05 -2.69 -4.15
C ILE A 41 6.59 -3.51 -5.33
N GLN A 42 5.70 -3.85 -6.27
CA GLN A 42 6.05 -4.60 -7.47
C GLN A 42 5.72 -3.80 -8.73
N ARG A 43 6.69 -3.66 -9.62
CA ARG A 43 6.43 -3.10 -10.96
C ARG A 43 5.82 -4.18 -11.85
N VAL A 44 4.63 -3.91 -12.37
CA VAL A 44 3.89 -4.83 -13.27
C VAL A 44 3.86 -4.36 -14.73
N GLY A 45 4.34 -3.15 -15.00
CA GLY A 45 4.37 -2.61 -16.36
C GLY A 45 5.11 -1.28 -16.46
N LYS A 46 5.08 -0.67 -17.64
CA LYS A 46 5.59 0.70 -17.83
C LYS A 46 4.67 1.67 -17.11
N ARG A 47 5.18 2.30 -16.04
CA ARG A 47 4.43 3.26 -15.17
C ARG A 47 3.27 2.61 -14.38
N SER A 48 3.33 1.30 -14.16
CA SER A 48 2.30 0.55 -13.43
C SER A 48 2.95 -0.24 -12.30
N TYR A 49 2.41 -0.07 -11.09
CA TYR A 49 2.94 -0.63 -9.86
C TYR A 49 1.80 -1.19 -9.02
N LEU A 50 2.05 -2.31 -8.36
CA LEU A 50 1.21 -2.85 -7.30
C LEU A 50 1.88 -2.58 -5.95
N VAL A 51 1.07 -2.16 -4.98
CA VAL A 51 1.48 -1.92 -3.60
C VAL A 51 0.60 -2.81 -2.73
N ARG A 52 1.22 -3.65 -1.90
CA ARG A 52 0.53 -4.61 -1.04
C ARG A 52 1.07 -4.51 0.38
N ALA A 53 0.20 -4.39 1.38
CA ALA A 53 0.59 -4.41 2.79
C ALA A 53 1.03 -5.83 3.15
N VAL A 54 2.20 -5.97 3.78
CA VAL A 54 2.70 -7.28 4.24
C VAL A 54 2.07 -7.57 5.60
N ASP A 55 1.58 -8.78 5.80
CA ASP A 55 1.02 -9.24 7.07
C ASP A 55 1.83 -10.42 7.64
N SER A 56 1.31 -11.05 8.70
CA SER A 56 1.95 -12.20 9.35
C SER A 56 2.05 -13.44 8.47
N ASP A 57 1.17 -13.56 7.46
CA ASP A 57 1.14 -14.66 6.51
C ASP A 57 2.00 -14.36 5.27
N GLY A 58 2.40 -13.10 5.08
CA GLY A 58 3.41 -12.65 4.13
C GLY A 58 2.88 -11.58 3.19
N ILE A 59 3.23 -11.68 1.90
CA ILE A 59 2.76 -10.74 0.88
C ILE A 59 1.40 -11.25 0.36
N PRO A 60 0.30 -10.48 0.47
CA PRO A 60 -1.02 -10.90 -0.01
C PRO A 60 -0.99 -11.34 -1.48
N GLU A 61 -1.61 -12.48 -1.78
CA GLU A 61 -1.74 -12.95 -3.15
C GLU A 61 -2.68 -12.02 -3.96
N LEU A 62 -2.48 -12.00 -5.27
CA LEU A 62 -3.38 -11.29 -6.17
C LEU A 62 -4.49 -12.23 -6.60
N ASP A 63 -5.73 -11.74 -6.57
CA ASP A 63 -6.84 -12.44 -7.21
C ASP A 63 -6.53 -12.74 -8.68
N GLU A 64 -7.05 -13.85 -9.19
CA GLU A 64 -6.82 -14.34 -10.57
C GLU A 64 -7.14 -13.30 -11.65
N VAL A 65 -7.97 -12.30 -11.33
CA VAL A 65 -8.35 -11.21 -12.24
C VAL A 65 -7.20 -10.24 -12.53
N PHE A 66 -6.13 -10.27 -11.71
CA PHE A 66 -4.96 -9.39 -11.81
C PHE A 66 -3.67 -10.14 -12.21
N GLN A 67 -3.77 -11.42 -12.60
CA GLN A 67 -2.65 -12.23 -13.11
C GLN A 67 -2.47 -12.10 -14.63
#